data_AF-A0A1H1NJU1-F1
#
_entry.id   AF-A0A1H1NJU1-F1
#
_cell.length_a   1.000
_cell.length_b   1.000
_cell.length_c   1.000
_cell.angle_alpha   90.00
_cell.angle_beta   90.00
_cell.angle_gamma   90.00
#
_symmetry.space_group_name_H-M   'P 1'
#
loop_
_entity.id
_entity.type
_entity.pdbx_description
1 polymer ?
#
loop_
_entity_poly.entity_id
_entity_poly.type
_entity_poly.pdbx_seq_one_letter_code
_entity_poly.pdbx_strand_id
1 'polypeptide(L)'
;MNTLNTNTTLNQLQQYIKQKDYNADASMAYFYKLIEEVGELAEVIRKNKKQGDGGIKGTIEEELSDVLYYTLCLANVFEVNLEESFIQKEELNKIKWGK
;
A
#
# COMPACT_ATOMS: atom_id res chain seq x y z
N MET A 1 15.06 10.85 -10.46
CA MET A 1 13.67 10.54 -10.07
C MET A 1 13.55 9.03 -10.06
N ASN A 2 13.00 8.44 -9.00
CA ASN A 2 12.75 6.98 -9.00
C ASN A 2 11.67 6.69 -10.04
N THR A 3 11.95 5.82 -11.01
CA THR A 3 10.99 5.42 -12.04
C THR A 3 10.49 4.02 -11.73
N LEU A 4 9.18 3.86 -11.59
CA LEU A 4 8.53 2.56 -11.38
C LEU A 4 8.67 1.69 -12.64
N ASN A 5 8.98 0.43 -12.44
CA ASN A 5 9.04 -0.63 -13.46
C ASN A 5 8.64 -1.98 -12.87
N THR A 6 8.62 -3.04 -13.68
CA THR A 6 8.18 -4.38 -13.27
C THR A 6 9.03 -5.04 -12.17
N ASN A 7 10.24 -4.55 -11.91
CA ASN A 7 11.15 -5.05 -10.87
C ASN A 7 11.21 -4.13 -9.64
N THR A 8 10.25 -3.22 -9.50
CA THR A 8 10.22 -2.29 -8.37
C THR A 8 10.01 -3.06 -7.06
N THR A 9 10.92 -2.87 -6.09
CA THR A 9 10.75 -3.44 -4.75
C THR A 9 9.77 -2.61 -3.91
N LEU A 10 9.28 -3.17 -2.80
CA LEU A 10 8.38 -2.44 -1.92
C LEU A 10 9.04 -1.18 -1.35
N ASN A 11 10.32 -1.26 -0.95
CA ASN A 11 11.07 -0.09 -0.51
C ASN A 11 11.22 0.96 -1.63
N GLN A 12 11.52 0.56 -2.88
CA GLN A 12 11.59 1.50 -3.99
C GLN A 12 10.25 2.20 -4.26
N LEU A 13 9.14 1.47 -4.17
CA LEU A 13 7.79 2.04 -4.26
C LEU A 13 7.52 3.01 -3.10
N GLN A 14 7.90 2.64 -1.88
CA GLN A 14 7.77 3.49 -0.70
C GLN A 14 8.55 4.81 -0.87
N GLN A 15 9.79 4.77 -1.37
CA GLN A 15 10.60 5.96 -1.65
C GLN A 15 10.04 6.80 -2.79
N TYR A 16 9.49 6.17 -3.83
CA TYR A 16 8.80 6.86 -4.90
C TYR A 16 7.60 7.66 -4.37
N ILE A 17 6.77 7.03 -3.53
CA ILE A 17 5.63 7.70 -2.88
C ILE A 17 6.13 8.83 -1.99
N LYS A 18 7.18 8.62 -1.19
CA LYS A 18 7.75 9.69 -0.34
C LYS A 18 8.19 10.93 -1.13
N GLN A 19 8.74 10.74 -2.34
CA GLN A 19 9.13 11.86 -3.21
C GLN A 19 7.92 12.58 -3.82
N LYS A 20 6.82 11.86 -4.05
CA LYS A 20 5.62 12.37 -4.70
C LYS A 20 4.66 13.04 -3.71
N ASP A 21 4.50 12.44 -2.54
CA ASP A 21 3.46 12.73 -1.56
C ASP A 21 3.99 12.41 -0.15
N TYR A 22 4.47 13.44 0.53
CA TYR A 22 4.97 13.34 1.88
C TYR A 22 4.70 14.63 2.66
N ASN A 23 4.00 14.48 3.77
CA ASN A 23 3.84 15.50 4.78
C ASN A 23 3.92 14.87 6.18
N ALA A 24 4.96 15.22 6.93
CA ALA A 24 5.26 14.65 8.25
C ALA A 24 4.12 14.87 9.27
N ASP A 25 3.38 15.98 9.13
CA ASP A 25 2.31 16.34 10.07
C ASP A 25 0.92 15.77 9.66
N ALA A 26 0.84 15.07 8.53
CA ALA A 26 -0.41 14.61 7.94
C ALA A 26 -0.79 13.16 8.29
N SER A 27 -0.25 12.60 9.39
CA SER A 27 -0.49 11.20 9.80
C SER A 27 -1.98 10.83 9.83
N MET A 28 -2.82 11.65 10.46
CA MET A 28 -4.26 11.41 10.52
C MET A 28 -4.96 11.60 9.18
N ALA A 29 -4.50 12.53 8.35
CA ALA A 29 -5.08 12.74 7.02
C ALA A 29 -4.82 11.53 6.11
N TYR A 30 -3.59 10.99 6.11
CA TYR A 30 -3.29 9.74 5.40
C TYR A 30 -4.04 8.54 5.99
N PHE A 31 -4.27 8.51 7.31
CA PHE A 31 -5.09 7.47 7.92
C PHE A 31 -6.56 7.56 7.46
N TYR A 32 -7.15 8.75 7.40
CA TYR A 32 -8.51 8.91 6.87
C TYR A 32 -8.62 8.47 5.42
N LYS A 33 -7.65 8.86 4.57
CA LYS A 33 -7.56 8.38 3.20
C LYS A 33 -7.45 6.86 3.12
N LEU A 34 -6.59 6.23 3.92
CA LEU A 34 -6.52 4.76 3.98
C LEU A 34 -7.89 4.12 4.28
N ILE A 35 -8.65 4.67 5.23
CA ILE A 35 -9.98 4.14 5.56
C ILE A 35 -10.99 4.36 4.43
N GLU A 36 -10.93 5.49 3.73
CA GLU A 36 -11.72 5.72 2.51
C GLU A 36 -11.44 4.66 1.45
N GLU A 37 -10.17 4.41 1.12
CA GLU A 37 -9.80 3.42 0.08
C GLU A 37 -10.17 1.98 0.49
N VAL A 38 -10.13 1.66 1.80
CA VAL A 38 -10.65 0.37 2.29
C VAL A 38 -12.16 0.25 2.08
N GLY A 39 -12.91 1.36 2.18
CA GLY A 39 -14.34 1.42 1.88
C GLY A 39 -14.62 1.20 0.40
N GLU A 40 -13.87 1.86 -0.48
CA GLU A 40 -13.96 1.70 -1.94
C GLU A 40 -13.60 0.26 -2.35
N LEU A 41 -12.52 -0.29 -1.76
CA LEU A 41 -12.12 -1.69 -1.93
C LEU A 41 -13.25 -2.65 -1.53
N ALA A 42 -13.89 -2.42 -0.39
CA ALA A 42 -15.03 -3.25 0.06
C ALA A 42 -16.18 -3.20 -0.95
N GLU A 43 -16.47 -2.04 -1.53
CA GLU A 43 -17.51 -1.88 -2.54
C GLU A 43 -17.19 -2.67 -3.82
N VAL A 44 -15.98 -2.55 -4.37
CA VAL A 44 -15.60 -3.24 -5.61
C VAL A 44 -15.45 -4.75 -5.42
N ILE A 45 -15.00 -5.22 -4.25
CA ILE A 45 -15.00 -6.65 -3.89
C ILE A 45 -16.42 -7.19 -3.87
N ARG A 46 -17.36 -6.48 -3.22
CA ARG A 46 -18.78 -6.88 -3.18
C ARG A 46 -19.38 -6.98 -4.58
N LYS A 47 -18.95 -6.12 -5.50
CA LYS A 47 -19.35 -6.15 -6.92
C LYS A 47 -18.56 -7.15 -7.76
N ASN A 48 -17.51 -7.76 -7.22
CA ASN A 48 -16.54 -8.60 -7.94
C ASN A 48 -16.03 -7.95 -9.23
N LYS A 49 -15.79 -6.64 -9.20
CA LYS A 49 -15.38 -5.86 -10.37
C LYS A 49 -13.86 -5.94 -10.54
N LYS A 50 -13.41 -6.85 -11.39
CA LYS A 50 -11.99 -7.00 -11.76
C LYS A 50 -11.65 -6.22 -13.03
N GLN A 51 -10.37 -5.96 -13.23
CA GLN A 51 -9.86 -5.34 -14.43
C GLN A 51 -10.16 -6.21 -15.65
N GLY A 52 -10.73 -5.58 -16.67
CA GLY A 52 -10.92 -6.15 -18.01
C GLY A 52 -10.51 -5.12 -19.06
N ASP A 53 -11.10 -5.21 -20.25
CA ASP A 53 -10.76 -4.32 -21.37
C ASP A 53 -11.09 -2.84 -21.11
N GLY A 54 -11.95 -2.56 -20.13
CA GLY A 54 -12.28 -1.20 -19.67
C GLY A 54 -11.19 -0.51 -18.83
N GLY A 55 -10.07 -1.18 -18.57
CA GLY A 55 -8.97 -0.64 -17.76
C GLY A 55 -9.18 -0.82 -16.25
N ILE A 56 -8.28 -0.21 -15.48
CA ILE A 56 -8.17 -0.41 -14.02
C ILE A 56 -9.23 0.37 -13.21
N LYS A 57 -9.95 1.32 -13.83
CA LYS A 57 -10.78 2.27 -13.07
C LYS A 57 -12.02 1.64 -12.40
N GLY A 58 -12.17 1.87 -11.10
CA GLY A 58 -13.14 1.33 -10.16
C GLY A 58 -13.07 -0.19 -10.08
N THR A 59 -11.89 -0.78 -10.13
CA THR A 59 -11.70 -2.24 -10.04
C THR A 59 -10.95 -2.62 -8.77
N ILE A 60 -11.03 -3.90 -8.40
CA ILE A 60 -10.30 -4.44 -7.25
C ILE A 60 -8.80 -4.12 -7.32
N GLU A 61 -8.22 -4.10 -8.51
CA GLU A 61 -6.81 -3.78 -8.75
C GLU A 61 -6.46 -2.31 -8.44
N GLU A 62 -7.32 -1.35 -8.78
CA GLU A 62 -7.14 0.06 -8.39
C GLU A 62 -7.24 0.19 -6.87
N GLU A 63 -8.32 -0.29 -6.27
CA GLU A 63 -8.54 -0.06 -4.83
C GLU A 63 -7.52 -0.80 -3.95
N LEU A 64 -7.03 -1.99 -4.36
CA LEU A 64 -5.91 -2.63 -3.66
C LEU A 64 -4.62 -1.81 -3.76
N SER A 65 -4.39 -1.17 -4.90
CA SER A 65 -3.23 -0.30 -5.11
C SER A 65 -3.34 0.96 -4.26
N ASP A 66 -4.54 1.54 -4.13
CA ASP A 66 -4.78 2.74 -3.33
C ASP A 66 -4.68 2.47 -1.83
N VAL A 67 -5.17 1.31 -1.35
CA VAL A 67 -4.91 0.84 0.02
C VAL A 67 -3.42 0.68 0.30
N LEU A 68 -2.67 0.06 -0.62
CA LEU A 68 -1.22 -0.05 -0.49
C LEU A 68 -0.54 1.33 -0.49
N TYR A 69 -0.99 2.24 -1.35
CA TYR A 69 -0.45 3.59 -1.47
C TYR A 69 -0.51 4.34 -0.12
N TYR A 70 -1.68 4.43 0.50
CA TYR A 70 -1.80 5.13 1.78
C TYR A 70 -1.18 4.39 2.96
N THR A 71 -1.09 3.05 2.89
CA THR A 71 -0.28 2.28 3.83
C THR A 71 1.20 2.70 3.77
N LEU A 72 1.74 2.91 2.56
CA LEU A 72 3.11 3.38 2.37
C LEU A 72 3.29 4.86 2.72
N CYS A 73 2.29 5.72 2.52
CA CYS A 73 2.30 7.10 3.04
C CYS A 73 2.45 7.11 4.57
N LEU A 74 1.66 6.30 5.27
CA LEU A 74 1.77 6.16 6.74
C LEU A 74 3.13 5.61 7.15
N ALA A 75 3.63 4.56 6.48
CA ALA A 75 4.96 4.04 6.74
C ALA A 75 6.05 5.13 6.60
N ASN A 76 5.93 5.99 5.58
CA ASN A 76 6.83 7.12 5.40
C ASN A 76 6.74 8.17 6.53
N VAL A 77 5.54 8.50 6.99
CA VAL A 77 5.32 9.45 8.10
C VAL A 77 5.87 8.93 9.42
N PHE A 78 5.73 7.63 9.68
CA PHE A 78 6.24 7.00 10.90
C PHE A 78 7.69 6.50 10.76
N GLU A 79 8.37 6.83 9.67
CA GLU A 79 9.76 6.42 9.40
C GLU A 79 9.97 4.89 9.46
N VAL A 80 8.95 4.13 9.08
CA VAL A 80 8.97 2.66 9.04
C VAL A 80 9.40 2.19 7.65
N ASN A 81 10.43 1.35 7.58
CA ASN A 81 10.70 0.55 6.38
C ASN A 81 9.75 -0.65 6.36
N LEU A 82 8.73 -0.61 5.49
CA LEU A 82 7.69 -1.62 5.49
C LEU A 82 8.19 -2.98 4.98
N GLU A 83 9.13 -2.99 4.04
CA GLU A 83 9.74 -4.22 3.49
C GLU A 83 10.54 -4.96 4.57
N GLU A 84 11.41 -4.25 5.30
CA GLU A 84 12.15 -4.81 6.43
C GLU A 84 11.22 -5.28 7.55
N SER A 85 10.19 -4.48 7.88
CA SER A 85 9.21 -4.84 8.91
C SER A 85 8.47 -6.14 8.57
N PHE A 86 8.15 -6.35 7.29
CA PHE A 86 7.51 -7.57 6.83
C PHE A 86 8.43 -8.79 6.97
N ILE A 87 9.70 -8.66 6.59
CA ILE A 87 10.72 -9.73 6.74
C ILE A 87 10.86 -10.13 8.21
N GLN A 88 11.05 -9.15 9.10
CA GLN A 88 11.18 -9.38 10.55
C GLN A 88 9.93 -10.07 11.12
N LYS A 89 8.74 -9.67 10.66
CA LYS A 89 7.48 -10.27 11.10
C LYS A 89 7.36 -11.74 10.68
N GLU A 90 7.80 -12.08 9.49
CA GLU A 90 7.80 -13.46 9.01
C GLU A 90 8.80 -14.35 9.76
N GLU A 91 9.98 -13.84 10.10
CA GLU A 91 10.93 -14.56 10.97
C GLU A 91 10.32 -14.88 12.34
N LEU A 92 9.63 -13.91 12.94
CA LEU A 92 8.89 -14.13 14.19
C LEU A 92 7.77 -15.17 14.03
N ASN A 93 7.07 -15.18 12.90
CA ASN A 93 6.01 -16.15 12.62
C ASN A 93 6.57 -17.58 12.48
N LYS A 94 7.73 -17.77 11.86
CA LYS A 94 8.41 -19.07 11.78
C LYS A 94 8.74 -19.63 13.16
N ILE A 95 9.27 -18.78 14.05
CA ILE A 95 9.56 -19.15 15.45
C ILE A 95 8.29 -19.55 16.19
N LYS A 96 7.20 -18.78 16.04
CA LYS A 96 5.94 -19.00 16.77
C LYS A 96 5.15 -20.21 16.29
N TRP A 97 5.14 -20.46 14.99
CA TRP A 97 4.27 -21.45 14.36
C TRP A 97 5.01 -22.67 13.79
N GLY A 98 6.35 -22.72 13.93
CA GLY A 98 7.17 -23.86 13.53
C GLY A 98 7.14 -24.17 12.03
N LYS A 99 6.95 -23.14 11.18
CA LYS A 99 7.04 -23.27 9.73
C LYS A 99 8.45 -22.96 9.23
#